data_AF-A0A397FPZ1-F1
#
_entry.id   AF-A0A397FPZ1-F1
#
_cell.length_a   1.000
_cell.length_b   1.000
_cell.length_c   1.000
_cell.angle_alpha   90.00
_cell.angle_beta   90.00
_cell.angle_gamma   90.00
#
_symmetry.space_group_name_H-M   'P 1'
#
loop_
_entity.id
_entity.type
_entity.pdbx_description
1 polymer ?
#
loop_
_entity_poly.entity_id
_entity_poly.type
_entity_poly.pdbx_seq_one_letter_code
_entity_poly.pdbx_strand_id
1 'polypeptide(L)'
;MNQLSTTEKKLIKVFDRPSIRIRIPRLEINQGKFPLIPNWPNVYEPLLVSQILEQGYNWGIRTGKKIGDYFFIVIDLDDIWARERIQASRYVQTAKGIHVYCLVRELPNNSILTNKESKRIGELHGLGKQVVGIGSLHKSGVRYSLQLKGKNNAPWFLKFETVKELELFLAERNIFIKLGKNKN
;
A
#
# COMPACT_ATOMS: atom_id res chain seq x y z
N MET A 1 7.01 2.45 -23.38
CA MET A 1 6.90 2.30 -21.91
C MET A 1 5.84 3.28 -21.41
N ASN A 2 4.82 2.81 -20.68
CA ASN A 2 3.79 3.71 -20.13
C ASN A 2 4.42 4.65 -19.09
N GLN A 3 4.52 5.93 -19.44
CA GLN A 3 5.21 6.94 -18.65
C GLN A 3 4.48 7.17 -17.31
N LEU A 4 5.22 7.41 -16.22
CA LEU A 4 4.67 7.90 -14.96
C LEU A 4 4.22 9.36 -15.11
N SER A 5 3.02 9.68 -14.62
CA SER A 5 2.55 11.06 -14.56
C SER A 5 3.40 11.89 -13.60
N THR A 6 3.39 13.22 -13.76
CA THR A 6 4.07 14.14 -12.83
C THR A 6 3.64 13.95 -11.38
N THR A 7 2.35 13.70 -11.18
CA THR A 7 1.71 13.41 -9.88
C THR A 7 2.26 12.13 -9.26
N GLU A 8 2.33 11.04 -10.03
CA GLU A 8 2.90 9.78 -9.56
C GLU A 8 4.39 9.89 -9.24
N LYS A 9 5.16 10.61 -10.08
CA LYS A 9 6.59 10.88 -9.80
C LYS A 9 6.77 11.63 -8.48
N LYS A 10 5.92 12.62 -8.19
CA LYS A 10 5.94 13.36 -6.90
C LYS A 10 5.65 12.44 -5.72
N LEU A 11 4.66 11.55 -5.83
CA LEU A 11 4.34 10.59 -4.77
C LEU A 11 5.46 9.55 -4.58
N ILE A 12 6.03 9.03 -5.66
CA ILE A 12 7.15 8.07 -5.61
C ILE A 12 8.33 8.63 -4.82
N LYS A 13 8.67 9.92 -5.00
CA LYS A 13 9.76 10.57 -4.24
C LYS A 13 9.58 10.48 -2.72
N VAL A 14 8.35 10.38 -2.22
CA VAL A 14 8.10 10.20 -0.78
C VAL A 14 8.60 8.83 -0.30
N PHE A 15 8.44 7.80 -1.12
CA PHE A 15 8.79 6.41 -0.82
C PHE A 15 10.16 5.98 -1.32
N ASP A 16 10.81 6.78 -2.18
CA ASP A 16 12.13 6.49 -2.75
C ASP A 16 13.25 6.71 -1.71
N ARG A 17 13.14 5.98 -0.60
CA ARG A 17 14.10 5.91 0.50
C ARG A 17 14.59 4.46 0.61
N PRO A 18 15.89 4.21 0.81
CA PRO A 18 16.44 2.84 0.83
C PRO A 18 15.77 1.91 1.86
N SER A 19 15.30 2.47 2.97
CA SER A 19 14.61 1.76 4.05
C SER A 19 13.13 1.46 3.78
N ILE A 20 12.53 2.08 2.75
CA ILE A 20 11.11 1.93 2.39
C ILE A 20 10.95 1.17 1.08
N ARG A 21 11.65 1.56 0.01
CA ARG A 21 11.53 0.90 -1.28
C ARG A 21 12.23 -0.46 -1.27
N ILE A 22 11.72 -1.40 -2.05
CA ILE A 22 12.36 -2.71 -2.23
C ILE A 22 12.03 -3.27 -3.60
N ARG A 23 13.01 -3.81 -4.33
CA ARG A 23 12.73 -4.45 -5.63
C ARG A 23 12.01 -5.78 -5.46
N ILE A 24 11.03 -6.01 -6.32
CA ILE A 24 10.24 -7.25 -6.38
C ILE A 24 10.23 -7.75 -7.85
N PRO A 25 10.09 -9.06 -8.11
CA PRO A 25 10.08 -9.57 -9.47
C PRO A 25 8.90 -9.01 -10.28
N ARG A 26 9.11 -8.78 -11.59
CA ARG A 26 8.07 -8.23 -12.50
C ARG A 26 6.97 -9.23 -12.82
N LEU A 27 7.33 -10.50 -12.86
CA LEU A 27 6.42 -11.62 -13.10
C LEU A 27 6.54 -12.56 -11.91
N GLU A 28 5.43 -13.16 -11.49
CA GLU A 28 5.38 -14.20 -10.45
C GLU A 28 6.03 -15.51 -10.95
N ILE A 29 7.20 -15.43 -11.61
CA ILE A 29 7.96 -16.59 -12.10
C ILE A 29 8.29 -17.53 -10.92
N ASN A 30 8.31 -17.00 -9.68
CA ASN A 30 8.51 -17.77 -8.45
C ASN A 30 7.36 -17.60 -7.43
N GLN A 31 6.10 -17.77 -7.86
CA GLN A 31 4.93 -18.01 -6.98
C GLN A 31 4.66 -16.99 -5.84
N GLY A 32 5.18 -15.76 -5.92
CA GLY A 32 4.79 -14.69 -5.01
C GLY A 32 5.41 -13.33 -5.33
N LYS A 33 4.73 -12.27 -4.87
CA LYS A 33 5.19 -10.88 -4.94
C LYS A 33 6.18 -10.59 -3.80
N PHE A 34 7.15 -11.49 -3.60
CA PHE A 34 8.12 -11.35 -2.53
C PHE A 34 9.32 -10.53 -3.00
N PRO A 35 9.87 -9.68 -2.12
CA PRO A 35 11.14 -9.02 -2.36
C PRO A 35 12.26 -9.96 -2.76
N LEU A 36 13.10 -9.52 -3.72
CA LEU A 36 14.24 -10.29 -4.22
C LEU A 36 15.42 -10.35 -3.23
N ILE A 37 15.43 -9.47 -2.22
CA ILE A 37 16.52 -9.40 -1.24
C ILE A 37 16.14 -10.25 -0.01
N PRO A 38 16.98 -11.20 0.43
CA PRO A 38 16.78 -11.90 1.70
C PRO A 38 16.74 -10.93 2.88
N ASN A 39 16.01 -11.28 3.94
CA ASN A 39 15.80 -10.41 5.11
C ASN A 39 15.31 -8.99 4.71
N TRP A 40 14.51 -8.91 3.63
CA TRP A 40 14.04 -7.66 3.07
C TRP A 40 13.46 -6.66 4.07
N PRO A 41 12.79 -7.02 5.19
CA PRO A 41 12.25 -6.02 6.11
C PRO A 41 13.31 -5.11 6.75
N ASN A 42 14.57 -5.60 6.82
CA ASN A 42 15.66 -5.02 7.63
C ASN A 42 16.86 -4.53 6.80
N VAL A 43 16.88 -4.80 5.51
CA VAL A 43 17.98 -4.40 4.60
C VAL A 43 17.60 -3.18 3.76
N TYR A 44 18.61 -2.45 3.30
CA TYR A 44 18.42 -1.31 2.42
C TYR A 44 18.45 -1.72 0.94
N GLU A 45 17.54 -1.15 0.16
CA GLU A 45 17.52 -1.27 -1.29
C GLU A 45 18.42 -0.20 -1.92
N PRO A 46 19.54 -0.57 -2.55
CA PRO A 46 20.45 0.40 -3.14
C PRO A 46 19.86 1.10 -4.37
N LEU A 47 19.00 0.44 -5.14
CA LEU A 47 18.46 1.00 -6.38
C LEU A 47 17.33 1.99 -6.10
N LEU A 48 17.34 3.13 -6.80
CA LEU A 48 16.20 4.05 -6.84
C LEU A 48 15.00 3.40 -7.52
N VAL A 49 13.79 3.89 -7.25
CA VAL A 49 12.57 3.36 -7.89
C VAL A 49 12.64 3.44 -9.41
N SER A 50 13.21 4.53 -9.97
CA SER A 50 13.39 4.65 -11.42
C SER A 50 14.30 3.56 -11.99
N GLN A 51 15.42 3.27 -11.33
CA GLN A 51 16.37 2.25 -11.73
C GLN A 51 15.76 0.84 -11.64
N ILE A 52 14.97 0.57 -10.60
CA ILE A 52 14.25 -0.70 -10.45
C ILE A 52 13.29 -0.92 -11.63
N LEU A 53 12.51 0.10 -11.99
CA LEU A 53 11.56 0.04 -13.10
C LEU A 53 12.26 -0.05 -14.46
N GLU A 54 13.36 0.68 -14.67
CA GLU A 54 14.18 0.63 -15.90
C GLU A 54 14.81 -0.74 -16.15
N GLN A 55 15.25 -1.41 -15.09
CA GLN A 55 15.73 -2.79 -15.14
C GLN A 55 14.61 -3.82 -15.38
N GLY A 56 13.36 -3.36 -15.49
CA GLY A 56 12.21 -4.20 -15.75
C GLY A 56 11.80 -5.02 -14.52
N TYR A 57 12.09 -4.57 -13.31
CA TYR A 57 11.50 -5.12 -12.08
C TYR A 57 10.25 -4.33 -11.69
N ASN A 58 9.47 -4.90 -10.78
CA ASN A 58 8.50 -4.15 -10.01
C ASN A 58 9.18 -3.65 -8.72
N TRP A 59 8.48 -2.81 -7.97
CA TRP A 59 8.95 -2.41 -6.64
C TRP A 59 7.81 -2.48 -5.61
N GLY A 60 8.21 -2.66 -4.36
CA GLY A 60 7.35 -2.66 -3.19
C GLY A 60 7.65 -1.49 -2.28
N ILE A 61 6.65 -1.13 -1.48
CA ILE A 61 6.72 -0.11 -0.44
C ILE A 61 6.58 -0.84 0.89
N ARG A 62 7.64 -0.85 1.70
CA ARG A 62 7.58 -1.43 3.05
C ARG A 62 6.68 -0.60 3.95
N THR A 63 5.74 -1.28 4.60
CA THR A 63 4.80 -0.67 5.55
C THR A 63 5.35 -0.74 6.98
N GLY A 64 4.79 0.09 7.86
CA GLY A 64 5.24 0.33 9.23
C GLY A 64 6.58 1.08 9.35
N LYS A 65 7.11 1.65 8.27
CA LYS A 65 8.27 2.54 8.30
C LYS A 65 7.82 3.99 8.51
N LYS A 66 8.66 4.81 9.16
CA LYS A 66 8.32 6.22 9.44
C LYS A 66 8.47 7.13 8.23
N ILE A 67 7.53 8.05 8.08
CA ILE A 67 7.57 9.22 7.19
C ILE A 67 7.31 10.45 8.07
N GLY A 68 8.38 11.14 8.46
CA GLY A 68 8.31 12.13 9.55
C GLY A 68 7.98 11.42 10.86
N ASP A 69 7.05 11.96 11.62
CA ASP A 69 6.62 11.39 12.92
C ASP A 69 5.58 10.27 12.81
N TYR A 70 5.10 9.98 11.59
CA TYR A 70 4.01 9.03 11.36
C TYR A 70 4.53 7.73 10.76
N PHE A 71 3.91 6.61 11.11
CA PHE A 71 4.10 5.33 10.44
C PHE A 71 3.27 5.28 9.16
N PHE A 72 3.90 4.85 8.07
CA PHE A 72 3.21 4.54 6.82
C PHE A 72 2.54 3.19 6.92
N ILE A 73 1.21 3.16 6.76
CA ILE A 73 0.43 1.92 6.69
C ILE A 73 -0.44 1.94 5.44
N VAL A 74 -0.97 0.77 5.09
CA VAL A 74 -1.85 0.64 3.92
C VAL A 74 -3.11 -0.11 4.31
N ILE A 75 -4.25 0.46 3.91
CA ILE A 75 -5.53 -0.24 3.86
C ILE A 75 -5.58 -0.88 2.47
N ASP A 76 -5.38 -2.19 2.41
CA ASP A 76 -5.43 -3.00 1.18
C ASP A 76 -6.82 -3.63 1.08
N LEU A 77 -7.64 -3.19 0.13
CA LEU A 77 -8.98 -3.71 -0.08
C LEU A 77 -9.02 -4.49 -1.39
N ASP A 78 -9.47 -5.74 -1.30
CA ASP A 78 -9.44 -6.75 -2.37
C ASP A 78 -10.84 -7.01 -2.97
N ASP A 79 -11.76 -6.06 -2.83
CA ASP A 79 -13.15 -6.22 -3.27
C ASP A 79 -13.59 -5.20 -4.33
N ILE A 80 -14.55 -5.59 -5.16
CA ILE A 80 -15.06 -4.77 -6.26
C ILE A 80 -15.73 -3.47 -5.79
N TRP A 81 -16.21 -3.43 -4.53
CA TRP A 81 -16.87 -2.28 -3.92
C TRP A 81 -15.91 -1.43 -3.08
N ALA A 82 -14.61 -1.73 -3.12
CA ALA A 82 -13.62 -1.09 -2.26
C ALA A 82 -13.63 0.44 -2.42
N ARG A 83 -13.82 0.93 -3.66
CA ARG A 83 -13.82 2.36 -3.99
C ARG A 83 -15.02 3.09 -3.41
N GLU A 84 -16.21 2.50 -3.59
CA GLU A 84 -17.49 3.01 -3.09
C GLU A 84 -17.52 3.00 -1.57
N ARG A 85 -16.90 1.97 -0.97
CA ARG A 85 -16.83 1.79 0.48
C ARG A 85 -15.90 2.78 1.15
N ILE A 86 -14.64 2.89 0.70
CA ILE A 86 -13.64 3.70 1.42
C ILE A 86 -13.80 5.20 1.16
N GLN A 87 -14.33 5.56 -0.01
CA GLN A 87 -14.56 6.95 -0.45
C GLN A 87 -13.31 7.85 -0.37
N ALA A 88 -12.11 7.28 -0.48
CA ALA A 88 -10.86 8.03 -0.45
C ALA A 88 -10.70 8.86 -1.73
N SER A 89 -10.27 10.11 -1.59
CA SER A 89 -9.99 10.99 -2.74
C SER A 89 -8.78 10.55 -3.55
N ARG A 90 -7.87 9.78 -2.95
CA ARG A 90 -6.69 9.20 -3.60
C ARG A 90 -6.50 7.76 -3.17
N TYR A 91 -6.20 6.92 -4.14
CA TYR A 91 -5.91 5.50 -3.93
C TYR A 91 -5.07 4.98 -5.09
N VAL A 92 -4.36 3.88 -4.87
CA VAL A 92 -3.66 3.18 -5.94
C VAL A 92 -4.53 2.04 -6.41
N GLN A 93 -4.85 2.03 -7.70
CA GLN A 93 -5.58 0.94 -8.31
C GLN A 93 -4.71 -0.33 -8.33
N THR A 94 -5.24 -1.45 -7.85
CA THR A 94 -4.62 -2.77 -7.98
C THR A 94 -5.36 -3.60 -9.03
N ALA A 95 -4.91 -4.83 -9.27
CA ALA A 95 -5.61 -5.74 -10.19
C ALA A 95 -6.99 -6.20 -9.70
N LYS A 96 -7.21 -6.22 -8.38
CA LYS A 96 -8.45 -6.76 -7.76
C LYS A 96 -9.20 -5.76 -6.87
N GLY A 97 -8.57 -4.65 -6.51
CA GLY A 97 -9.15 -3.65 -5.63
C GLY A 97 -8.26 -2.41 -5.56
N ILE A 98 -7.95 -1.92 -4.36
CA ILE A 98 -7.22 -0.66 -4.16
C ILE A 98 -6.29 -0.71 -2.95
N HIS A 99 -5.21 0.06 -3.00
CA HIS A 99 -4.46 0.47 -1.82
C HIS A 99 -4.85 1.89 -1.43
N VAL A 100 -5.18 2.11 -0.16
CA VAL A 100 -5.29 3.46 0.42
C VAL A 100 -4.10 3.68 1.35
N TYR A 101 -3.33 4.71 1.04
CA TYR A 101 -2.11 5.05 1.76
C TYR A 101 -2.44 5.93 2.96
N CYS A 102 -1.94 5.54 4.14
CA CYS A 102 -2.23 6.23 5.39
C CYS A 102 -0.96 6.52 6.18
N LEU A 103 -1.05 7.54 7.04
CA LEU A 103 -0.04 7.91 8.02
C LEU A 103 -0.70 7.91 9.41
N VAL A 104 -0.16 7.12 10.34
CA VAL A 104 -0.68 7.01 11.72
C VAL A 104 0.46 7.19 12.71
N ARG A 105 0.30 8.00 13.77
CA ARG A 105 1.39 8.16 14.77
C ARG A 105 1.63 6.90 15.59
N GLU A 106 0.56 6.17 15.89
CA GLU A 106 0.60 4.88 16.57
C GLU A 106 0.56 3.75 15.53
N LEU A 107 1.49 2.79 15.62
CA LEU A 107 1.60 1.71 14.65
C LEU A 107 0.57 0.60 14.95
N PRO A 108 -0.44 0.38 14.11
CA PRO A 108 -1.37 -0.74 14.30
C PRO A 108 -0.73 -2.09 13.96
N ASN A 109 -1.29 -3.14 14.55
CA ASN A 109 -1.00 -4.51 14.15
C ASN A 109 -1.50 -4.80 12.74
N ASN A 110 -0.80 -5.70 12.04
CA ASN A 110 -1.32 -6.28 10.81
C ASN A 110 -2.64 -7.00 11.11
N SER A 111 -3.68 -6.71 10.33
CA SER A 111 -5.03 -7.18 10.64
C SER A 111 -5.81 -7.56 9.40
N ILE A 112 -6.78 -8.45 9.55
CA ILE A 112 -7.76 -8.73 8.49
C ILE A 112 -8.85 -7.67 8.57
N LEU A 113 -9.28 -7.18 7.41
CA LEU A 113 -10.43 -6.28 7.30
C LEU A 113 -11.67 -7.06 6.88
N THR A 114 -12.77 -6.86 7.59
CA THR A 114 -14.07 -7.50 7.31
C THR A 114 -15.18 -6.48 7.11
N ASN A 115 -16.23 -6.86 6.38
CA ASN A 115 -17.48 -6.10 6.34
C ASN A 115 -18.37 -6.43 7.57
N LYS A 116 -19.57 -5.82 7.63
CA LYS A 116 -20.57 -6.07 8.69
C LYS A 116 -21.05 -7.53 8.79
N GLU A 117 -20.90 -8.30 7.72
CA GLU A 117 -21.23 -9.74 7.66
C GLU A 117 -20.03 -10.63 8.02
N SER A 118 -18.96 -10.05 8.57
CA SER A 118 -17.70 -10.74 8.88
C SER A 118 -16.99 -11.36 7.67
N LYS A 119 -17.37 -11.01 6.44
CA LYS A 119 -16.68 -11.43 5.21
C LYS A 119 -15.37 -10.66 5.06
N ARG A 120 -14.27 -11.35 4.79
CA ARG A 120 -12.97 -10.72 4.49
C ARG A 120 -13.08 -9.87 3.23
N ILE A 121 -12.67 -8.61 3.35
CA ILE A 121 -12.64 -7.63 2.25
C ILE A 121 -11.25 -7.06 2.00
N GLY A 122 -10.28 -7.38 2.86
CA GLY A 122 -8.92 -6.87 2.71
C GLY A 122 -8.08 -7.08 3.95
N GLU A 123 -7.03 -6.27 4.05
CA GLU A 123 -6.05 -6.30 5.13
C GLU A 123 -5.56 -4.88 5.49
N LEU A 124 -5.18 -4.72 6.76
CA LEU A 124 -4.42 -3.57 7.23
C LEU A 124 -2.95 -3.96 7.31
N HIS A 125 -2.11 -3.31 6.52
CA HIS A 125 -0.68 -3.57 6.44
C HIS A 125 0.08 -2.55 7.31
N GLY A 126 0.48 -3.00 8.50
CA GLY A 126 1.39 -2.32 9.43
C GLY A 126 2.84 -2.77 9.22
N LEU A 127 3.59 -3.03 10.29
CA LEU A 127 5.02 -3.37 10.18
C LEU A 127 5.29 -4.74 9.56
N GLY A 128 6.37 -4.83 8.79
CA GLY A 128 6.88 -6.10 8.25
C GLY A 128 6.10 -6.62 7.03
N LYS A 129 5.23 -5.79 6.45
CA LYS A 129 4.55 -6.04 5.17
C LYS A 129 5.11 -5.14 4.07
N GLN A 130 4.69 -5.42 2.84
CA GLN A 130 4.98 -4.59 1.69
C GLN A 130 3.76 -4.58 0.77
N VAL A 131 3.55 -3.47 0.07
CA VAL A 131 2.57 -3.38 -1.02
C VAL A 131 3.26 -3.01 -2.32
N VAL A 132 2.73 -3.50 -3.45
CA VAL A 132 3.28 -3.15 -4.76
C VAL A 132 3.12 -1.65 -5.02
N GLY A 133 4.23 -1.01 -5.41
CA GLY A 133 4.31 0.42 -5.64
C GLY A 133 3.83 0.84 -7.04
N ILE A 134 3.49 2.12 -7.16
CA ILE A 134 3.00 2.76 -8.39
C ILE A 134 4.00 2.61 -9.54
N GLY A 135 3.50 2.38 -10.75
CA GLY A 135 4.30 2.15 -11.95
C GLY A 135 4.60 0.67 -12.21
N SER A 136 4.50 -0.18 -11.19
CA SER A 136 4.63 -1.63 -11.32
C SER A 136 3.49 -2.23 -12.15
N LEU A 137 3.74 -3.40 -12.73
CA LEU A 137 2.78 -4.14 -13.55
C LEU A 137 2.36 -5.43 -12.86
N HIS A 138 1.06 -5.66 -12.81
CA HIS A 138 0.50 -6.96 -12.47
C HIS A 138 0.67 -7.94 -13.64
N LYS A 139 0.66 -9.24 -13.37
CA LYS A 139 0.76 -10.29 -14.41
C LYS A 139 -0.35 -10.23 -15.46
N SER A 140 -1.52 -9.69 -15.11
CA SER A 140 -2.63 -9.46 -16.05
C SER A 140 -2.46 -8.20 -16.91
N GLY A 141 -1.28 -7.55 -16.87
CA GLY A 141 -1.02 -6.29 -17.57
C GLY A 141 -1.55 -5.05 -16.86
N VAL A 142 -2.33 -5.19 -15.78
CA VAL A 142 -2.85 -4.05 -15.01
C VAL A 142 -1.71 -3.31 -14.32
N ARG A 143 -1.61 -2.01 -14.58
CA ARG A 143 -0.62 -1.14 -13.93
C ARG A 143 -1.13 -0.62 -12.59
N TYR A 144 -0.29 -0.71 -11.57
CA TYR A 144 -0.50 -0.02 -10.30
C TYR A 144 -0.38 1.48 -10.53
N SER A 145 -1.51 2.18 -10.50
CA SER A 145 -1.60 3.58 -10.91
C SER A 145 -2.33 4.39 -9.85
N LEU A 146 -1.87 5.62 -9.63
CA LEU A 146 -2.57 6.52 -8.74
C LEU A 146 -3.87 7.00 -9.41
N GLN A 147 -4.98 6.84 -8.69
CA GLN A 147 -6.28 7.35 -9.08
C GLN A 147 -6.62 8.58 -8.23
N LEU A 148 -7.26 9.56 -8.87
CA LEU A 148 -7.63 10.84 -8.29
C LEU A 148 -9.14 11.02 -8.40
N LYS A 149 -9.83 11.28 -7.28
CA LYS A 149 -11.25 11.63 -7.25
C LYS A 149 -11.42 12.99 -6.58
N GLY A 150 -12.03 13.94 -7.28
CA GLY A 150 -12.29 15.29 -6.77
C GLY A 150 -11.15 16.28 -7.01
N LYS A 151 -10.96 17.23 -6.09
CA LYS A 151 -10.05 18.37 -6.27
C LYS A 151 -8.58 17.94 -6.35
N ASN A 152 -7.81 18.59 -7.24
CA ASN A 152 -6.39 18.32 -7.48
C ASN A 152 -5.48 18.46 -6.23
N ASN A 153 -5.95 19.13 -5.17
CA ASN A 153 -5.19 19.43 -3.95
C ASN A 153 -5.48 18.51 -2.76
N ALA A 154 -6.17 17.38 -2.94
CA ALA A 154 -6.34 16.40 -1.87
C ALA A 154 -4.96 15.99 -1.27
N PRO A 155 -4.86 15.57 -0.01
CA PRO A 155 -3.62 15.01 0.52
C PRO A 155 -3.29 13.65 -0.11
N TRP A 156 -2.00 13.28 -0.17
CA TRP A 156 -1.57 11.95 -0.65
C TRP A 156 -1.97 10.82 0.28
N PHE A 157 -2.06 11.13 1.57
CA PHE A 157 -2.28 10.18 2.65
C PHE A 157 -3.50 10.59 3.44
N LEU A 158 -4.31 9.62 3.85
CA LEU A 158 -5.17 9.82 5.02
C LEU A 158 -4.27 9.86 6.26
N LYS A 159 -4.57 10.75 7.20
CA LYS A 159 -3.77 10.94 8.40
C LYS A 159 -4.62 10.71 9.64
N PHE A 160 -4.05 10.02 10.61
CA PHE A 160 -4.68 9.72 11.90
C PHE A 160 -3.66 9.91 13.02
N GLU A 161 -4.07 10.47 14.14
CA GLU A 161 -3.22 10.67 15.32
C GLU A 161 -3.19 9.40 16.19
N THR A 162 -4.25 8.60 16.17
CA THR A 162 -4.37 7.36 16.96
C THR A 162 -4.88 6.20 16.14
N VAL A 163 -4.66 4.96 16.60
CA VAL A 163 -5.31 3.78 16.01
C VAL A 163 -6.83 3.86 16.13
N LYS A 164 -7.34 4.50 17.20
CA LYS A 164 -8.78 4.65 17.43
C LYS A 164 -9.47 5.49 16.36
N GLU A 165 -8.84 6.58 15.92
CA GLU A 165 -9.36 7.41 14.82
C GLU A 165 -9.44 6.63 13.50
N LEU A 166 -8.42 5.82 13.21
CA LEU A 166 -8.43 4.92 12.05
C LEU A 166 -9.58 3.90 12.15
N GLU A 167 -9.77 3.29 13.31
CA GLU A 167 -10.88 2.34 13.55
C GLU A 167 -12.25 2.99 13.32
N LEU A 168 -12.47 4.19 13.85
CA LEU A 168 -13.72 4.94 13.68
C LEU A 168 -13.97 5.27 12.21
N PHE A 169 -12.94 5.77 11.51
CA PHE A 169 -13.00 6.05 10.08
C PHE A 169 -13.40 4.81 9.27
N LEU A 170 -12.83 3.64 9.59
CA LEU A 170 -13.16 2.38 8.93
C LEU A 170 -14.59 1.91 9.28
N ALA A 171 -15.00 2.02 10.54
CA ALA A 171 -16.31 1.58 11.01
C ALA A 171 -17.45 2.35 10.35
N GLU A 172 -17.32 3.68 10.20
CA GLU A 172 -18.26 4.53 9.44
C GLU A 172 -18.49 4.04 8.00
N ARG A 173 -17.51 3.30 7.46
CA ARG A 173 -17.50 2.76 6.09
C ARG A 173 -17.83 1.27 6.05
N ASN A 174 -18.36 0.73 7.14
CA ASN A 174 -18.64 -0.70 7.29
C ASN A 174 -17.40 -1.58 7.04
N ILE A 175 -16.24 -1.13 7.52
CA ILE A 175 -14.98 -1.87 7.53
C ILE A 175 -14.56 -2.07 8.98
N PHE A 176 -14.30 -3.31 9.37
CA PHE A 176 -13.96 -3.67 10.74
C PHE A 176 -12.61 -4.37 10.78
N ILE A 177 -11.79 -4.02 11.78
CA ILE A 177 -10.50 -4.64 12.02
C ILE A 177 -10.72 -5.92 12.84
N LYS A 178 -10.22 -7.05 12.32
CA LYS A 178 -10.16 -8.32 13.04
C LYS A 178 -8.69 -8.70 13.19
N LEU A 179 -8.21 -8.68 14.43
CA LEU A 179 -6.88 -9.20 14.74
C LEU A 179 -6.84 -10.68 14.37
N GLY A 180 -5.82 -11.08 13.60
CA GLY A 180 -5.59 -12.49 13.32
C GLY A 180 -5.40 -13.24 14.64
N LYS A 181 -5.96 -14.45 14.76
CA LYS A 181 -5.51 -15.35 15.84
C LYS A 181 -4.01 -15.57 15.60
N ASN A 182 -3.17 -15.16 16.54
CA ASN A 182 -1.77 -15.55 16.52
C ASN A 182 -1.75 -17.08 16.48
N LYS A 183 -1.30 -17.66 15.36
CA LYS A 183 -0.87 -19.05 15.35
C LYS A 183 0.46 -19.03 16.09
N ASN A 184 0.42 -19.34 17.39
CA ASN A 184 1.60 -19.80 18.12
C ASN A 184 2.07 -21.11 17.50
#